data_AF-E1YKH8-F1
#
_entry.id   AF-E1YKH8-F1
#
_cell.length_a   1.000
_cell.length_b   1.000
_cell.length_c   1.000
_cell.angle_alpha   90.00
_cell.angle_beta   90.00
_cell.angle_gamma   90.00
#
_symmetry.space_group_name_H-M   'P 1'
#
loop_
_entity.id
_entity.type
_entity.pdbx_description
1 polymer ?
#
loop_
_entity_poly.entity_id
_entity_poly.type
_entity_poly.pdbx_seq_one_letter_code
_entity_poly.pdbx_strand_id
1 'polypeptide(L)'
;MEVFIVAVIIGLIPAAIAQSKGRSFVGFWIYGALIFIVALPHALLMKANPKAVEEKALASGGKKCPHCAEVIKAEANVCRFCGRDLQ
;
A
#
# COMPACT_ATOMS: atom_id res chain seq x y z
N MET A 1 -29.30 -6.97 -11.35
CA MET A 1 -28.00 -7.65 -11.11
C MET A 1 -26.82 -6.87 -11.67
N GLU A 2 -26.97 -6.19 -12.81
CA GLU A 2 -25.88 -5.45 -13.46
C GLU A 2 -25.30 -4.32 -12.60
N VAL A 3 -26.16 -3.51 -11.95
CA VAL A 3 -25.71 -2.42 -11.06
C VAL A 3 -24.86 -2.94 -9.90
N PHE A 4 -25.20 -4.12 -9.35
CA PHE A 4 -24.44 -4.73 -8.26
C PHE A 4 -23.06 -5.21 -8.72
N ILE A 5 -22.97 -5.80 -9.90
CA ILE A 5 -21.70 -6.21 -10.51
C ILE A 5 -20.81 -4.99 -10.76
N VAL A 6 -21.39 -3.91 -11.32
CA VAL A 6 -20.66 -2.65 -11.54
C VAL A 6 -20.14 -2.08 -10.23
N ALA A 7 -20.98 -2.01 -9.18
CA ALA A 7 -20.59 -1.52 -7.86
C ALA A 7 -19.40 -2.30 -7.27
N VAL A 8 -19.41 -3.63 -7.41
CA VAL A 8 -18.32 -4.50 -6.96
C VAL A 8 -17.02 -4.23 -7.72
N ILE A 9 -17.09 -4.04 -9.04
CA ILE A 9 -15.91 -3.78 -9.88
C ILE A 9 -15.33 -2.39 -9.58
N ILE A 10 -16.17 -1.35 -9.53
CA ILE A 10 -15.68 0.02 -9.26
C ILE A 10 -15.09 0.15 -7.86
N GLY A 11 -15.60 -0.60 -6.88
CA GLY A 11 -15.05 -0.66 -5.53
C GLY A 11 -13.60 -1.13 -5.46
N LEU A 12 -13.09 -1.85 -6.48
CA LEU A 12 -11.69 -2.30 -6.53
C LEU A 12 -10.71 -1.13 -6.66
N ILE A 13 -11.13 0.00 -7.26
CA ILE A 13 -10.28 1.16 -7.47
C ILE A 13 -9.86 1.81 -6.13
N PRO A 14 -10.79 2.30 -5.27
CA PRO A 14 -10.41 2.85 -3.97
C PRO A 14 -9.75 1.81 -3.07
N ALA A 15 -10.08 0.52 -3.21
CA ALA A 15 -9.42 -0.57 -2.49
C ALA A 15 -7.93 -0.69 -2.83
N ALA A 16 -7.59 -0.69 -4.12
CA ALA A 16 -6.20 -0.74 -4.58
C ALA A 16 -5.39 0.50 -4.15
N ILE A 17 -5.99 1.69 -4.25
CA ILE A 17 -5.37 2.95 -3.81
C ILE A 17 -5.12 2.95 -2.29
N ALA A 18 -6.08 2.48 -1.50
CA ALA A 18 -5.92 2.40 -0.06
C ALA A 18 -4.88 1.34 0.35
N GLN A 19 -4.83 0.21 -0.34
CA GLN A 19 -3.86 -0.85 -0.08
C GLN A 19 -2.41 -0.39 -0.32
N SER A 20 -2.15 0.36 -1.38
CA SER A 20 -0.81 0.91 -1.66
C SER A 20 -0.39 1.95 -0.61
N LYS A 21 -1.35 2.56 0.10
CA LYS A 21 -1.16 3.50 1.21
C LYS A 21 -1.09 2.84 2.59
N GLY A 22 -1.00 1.50 2.65
CA GLY A 22 -0.88 0.76 3.91
C GLY A 22 -2.19 0.63 4.68
N ARG A 23 -3.34 0.61 4.00
CA ARG A 23 -4.67 0.39 4.59
C ARG A 23 -5.29 -0.94 4.14
N SER A 24 -6.40 -1.32 4.76
CA SER A 24 -7.09 -2.57 4.47
C SER A 24 -7.78 -2.53 3.11
N PHE A 25 -7.44 -3.49 2.24
CA PHE A 25 -8.06 -3.63 0.93
C PHE A 25 -9.56 -3.93 1.03
N VAL A 26 -9.93 -4.95 1.81
CA VAL A 26 -11.33 -5.40 1.95
C VAL A 26 -12.23 -4.30 2.52
N GLY A 27 -11.73 -3.54 3.50
CA GLY A 27 -12.48 -2.43 4.09
C GLY A 27 -12.79 -1.34 3.07
N PHE A 28 -11.79 -0.94 2.27
CA PHE A 28 -11.99 0.05 1.21
C PHE A 28 -12.76 -0.49 0.00
N TRP A 29 -12.72 -1.80 -0.26
CA TRP A 29 -13.51 -2.44 -1.31
C TRP A 29 -15.00 -2.41 -0.98
N ILE A 30 -15.39 -2.82 0.23
CA ILE A 30 -16.78 -2.74 0.69
C ILE A 30 -17.23 -1.27 0.73
N TYR A 31 -16.40 -0.39 1.30
CA TYR A 31 -16.70 1.04 1.35
C TYR A 31 -16.86 1.66 -0.04
N GLY A 32 -16.00 1.29 -0.99
CA GLY A 32 -16.06 1.73 -2.38
C GLY A 32 -17.26 1.18 -3.15
N ALA A 33 -17.65 -0.06 -2.89
CA ALA A 33 -18.83 -0.68 -3.50
C ALA A 33 -20.13 -0.04 -2.99
N LEU A 34 -20.17 0.43 -1.74
CA LEU A 34 -21.34 1.07 -1.14
C LEU A 34 -21.45 2.56 -1.50
N ILE A 35 -20.36 3.32 -1.40
CA ILE A 35 -20.37 4.79 -1.54
C ILE A 35 -19.17 5.28 -2.36
N PHE A 36 -19.11 4.87 -3.63
CA PHE A 36 -17.98 5.14 -4.52
C PHE A 36 -17.59 6.63 -4.63
N ILE A 37 -18.59 7.52 -4.74
CA ILE A 37 -18.39 8.97 -4.91
C ILE A 37 -17.59 9.58 -3.75
N VAL A 38 -17.77 9.08 -2.52
CA VAL A 38 -17.04 9.55 -1.34
C VAL A 38 -15.76 8.74 -1.13
N ALA A 39 -15.82 7.43 -1.38
CA ALA A 39 -14.70 6.53 -1.14
C ALA A 39 -13.48 6.85 -2.01
N LEU A 40 -13.68 7.25 -3.27
CA LEU A 40 -12.58 7.55 -4.19
C LEU A 40 -11.81 8.82 -3.78
N PRO A 41 -12.45 10.00 -3.58
CA PRO A 41 -11.75 11.17 -3.04
C PRO A 41 -11.10 10.89 -1.68
N HIS A 42 -11.77 10.15 -0.80
CA HIS A 42 -11.22 9.80 0.50
C HIS A 42 -9.94 8.95 0.37
N ALA A 43 -9.93 7.94 -0.51
CA ALA A 43 -8.74 7.13 -0.79
C ALA A 43 -7.60 7.97 -1.42
N LEU A 44 -7.92 8.92 -2.29
CA LEU A 44 -6.94 9.79 -2.95
C LEU A 44 -6.31 10.82 -2.00
N LEU A 45 -7.11 11.49 -1.16
CA LEU A 45 -6.65 12.53 -0.23
C LEU A 45 -5.98 11.96 1.02
N MET A 46 -6.31 10.72 1.40
CA MET A 46 -5.71 10.07 2.55
C MET A 46 -4.19 9.93 2.40
N LYS A 47 -3.44 10.28 3.45
CA LYS A 47 -1.98 10.08 3.49
C LYS A 47 -1.66 8.59 3.68
N ALA A 48 -0.55 8.16 3.09
CA ALA A 48 0.00 6.83 3.35
C ALA A 48 0.35 6.67 4.84
N ASN A 49 0.16 5.47 5.37
CA ASN A 49 0.66 5.10 6.69
C ASN A 49 2.07 4.52 6.54
N PRO A 50 3.13 5.30 6.80
CA PRO A 50 4.51 4.87 6.53
C PRO A 50 4.87 3.61 7.31
N LYS A 51 4.42 3.48 8.56
CA LYS A 51 4.67 2.28 9.39
C LYS A 51 4.09 1.03 8.74
N ALA A 52 2.82 1.06 8.35
CA ALA A 52 2.17 -0.08 7.73
C ALA A 52 2.78 -0.44 6.36
N VAL A 53 3.24 0.56 5.60
CA VAL A 53 3.94 0.34 4.32
C VAL A 53 5.31 -0.28 4.54
N GLU A 54 6.08 0.20 5.51
CA GLU A 54 7.37 -0.39 5.92
C GLU A 54 7.21 -1.83 6.42
N GLU A 55 6.26 -2.08 7.33
CA GLU A 55 5.99 -3.42 7.85
C GLU A 55 5.63 -4.40 6.73
N LYS A 56 4.81 -3.96 5.77
CA LYS A 56 4.46 -4.76 4.60
C LYS A 56 5.68 -5.01 3.71
N ALA A 57 6.53 -4.00 3.50
CA ALA A 57 7.76 -4.14 2.72
C ALA A 57 8.72 -5.14 3.37
N LEU A 58 8.87 -5.10 4.70
CA LEU A 58 9.65 -6.08 5.47
C LEU A 58 9.05 -7.48 5.37
N ALA A 59 7.74 -7.61 5.57
CA ALA A 59 7.05 -8.89 5.46
C ALA A 59 7.14 -9.51 4.05
N SER A 60 7.26 -8.68 3.00
CA SER A 60 7.45 -9.12 1.62
C SER A 60 8.89 -9.48 1.24
N GLY A 61 9.79 -9.62 2.23
CA GLY A 61 11.21 -9.94 1.99
C GLY A 61 12.10 -8.71 1.87
N GLY A 62 11.71 -7.58 2.46
CA GLY A 62 12.60 -6.45 2.67
C GLY A 62 13.49 -6.65 3.89
N LYS A 63 14.65 -6.00 3.92
CA LYS A 63 15.50 -5.86 5.11
C LYS A 63 15.78 -4.39 5.39
N LYS A 64 16.07 -4.05 6.65
CA LYS A 64 16.55 -2.69 7.01
C LYS A 64 18.05 -2.58 6.78
N CYS A 65 18.46 -1.48 6.18
CA CYS A 65 19.88 -1.13 6.10
C CYS A 65 20.44 -0.82 7.50
N PRO A 66 21.53 -1.46 7.96
CA PRO A 66 22.10 -1.21 9.29
C PRO A 66 22.66 0.20 9.45
N HIS A 67 22.94 0.90 8.34
CA HIS A 67 23.57 2.22 8.39
C HIS A 67 22.64 3.42 8.21
N CYS A 68 21.47 3.26 7.62
CA CYS A 68 20.54 4.37 7.39
C CYS A 68 19.08 4.02 7.74
N ALA A 69 18.83 2.81 8.22
CA ALA A 69 17.52 2.29 8.65
C ALA A 69 16.42 2.21 7.56
N GLU A 70 16.73 2.60 6.33
CA GLU A 70 15.80 2.52 5.20
C GLU A 70 15.54 1.06 4.78
N VAL A 71 14.32 0.78 4.31
CA VAL A 71 13.95 -0.57 3.85
C VAL A 71 14.42 -0.78 2.41
N ILE A 72 15.16 -1.86 2.21
CA ILE A 72 15.77 -2.26 0.95
C ILE A 72 15.43 -3.72 0.64
N LYS A 73 15.68 -4.16 -0.61
CA LYS A 73 15.48 -5.57 -0.99
C LYS A 73 16.38 -6.49 -0.14
N ALA A 74 15.91 -7.69 0.20
CA ALA A 74 16.71 -8.66 0.94
C ALA A 74 18.05 -8.96 0.24
N GLU A 75 18.05 -9.04 -1.08
CA GLU A 75 19.20 -9.38 -1.93
C GLU A 75 20.11 -8.18 -2.21
N ALA A 76 19.84 -7.00 -1.64
CA ALA A 76 20.69 -5.83 -1.84
C ALA A 76 22.05 -6.02 -1.15
N ASN A 77 23.13 -5.98 -1.93
CA ASN A 77 24.52 -5.91 -1.44
C ASN A 77 24.93 -4.46 -1.15
N VAL A 78 24.41 -3.50 -1.91
CA VAL A 78 24.67 -2.06 -1.73
C VAL A 78 23.35 -1.34 -1.49
N CYS A 79 23.31 -0.44 -0.50
CA CYS A 79 22.12 0.34 -0.20
C CYS A 79 21.88 1.42 -1.27
N ARG A 80 20.70 1.38 -1.92
CA ARG A 80 20.21 2.42 -2.85
C ARG A 80 20.22 3.84 -2.29
N PHE A 81 20.04 3.99 -0.97
CA PHE A 81 19.79 5.29 -0.35
C PHE A 81 21.06 5.93 0.21
N CYS A 82 21.93 5.14 0.86
CA CYS A 82 23.16 5.67 1.47
C CYS A 82 24.45 5.21 0.77
N GLY A 83 24.37 4.32 -0.23
CA GLY A 83 25.50 3.88 -1.03
C GLY A 83 26.50 2.96 -0.33
N ARG A 84 26.27 2.59 0.95
CA ARG A 84 27.15 1.67 1.69
C ARG A 84 26.84 0.20 1.37
N ASP A 85 27.88 -0.62 1.39
CA ASP A 85 27.77 -2.07 1.36
C ASP A 85 27.09 -2.61 2.63
N LEU A 86 26.33 -3.68 2.45
CA LEU A 86 25.45 -4.31 3.43
C LEU A 86 25.87 -5.74 3.74
N GLN A 87 27.13 -6.03 3.41
CA GLN A 87 27.77 -7.33 3.38
C GLN A 87 27.69 -8.05 4.73
#